data_AF-A0A969D1E4-F1
#
_entry.id   AF-A0A969D1E4-F1
#
_cell.length_a   1.000
_cell.length_b   1.000
_cell.length_c   1.000
_cell.angle_alpha   90.00
_cell.angle_beta   90.00
_cell.angle_gamma   90.00
#
_symmetry.space_group_name_H-M   'P 1'
#
loop_
_entity.id
_entity.type
_entity.pdbx_description
1 polymer ?
#
loop_
_entity_poly.entity_id
_entity_poly.type
_entity_poly.pdbx_seq_one_letter_code
_entity_poly.pdbx_strand_id
1 'polypeptide(L)'
;MTKVILDGQASDPPSPLGLDPKTPTKKGFGKEFLTAFVTVFLAELGDKTQISTLLMTAESGSPWLIFIGAAAALMTTSLVGVLVGRWLAQKLSVEILNTATGASLLLISVLLLWDALHL
;
A
#
# COMPACT_ATOMS: atom_id res chain seq x y z
N MET A 1 9.41 -21.25 -57.79
CA MET A 1 10.75 -20.91 -57.27
C MET A 1 10.76 -19.53 -56.60
N THR A 2 9.80 -19.23 -55.70
CA THR A 2 9.69 -17.87 -55.13
C THR A 2 9.17 -17.89 -53.68
N LYS A 3 9.51 -18.92 -52.91
CA LYS A 3 9.17 -18.98 -51.47
C LYS A 3 10.32 -19.43 -50.55
N VAL A 4 11.53 -19.54 -51.09
CA VAL A 4 12.74 -19.97 -50.33
C VAL A 4 13.64 -18.78 -49.94
N ILE A 5 13.32 -17.56 -50.37
CA ILE A 5 14.17 -16.36 -50.13
C ILE A 5 13.66 -15.46 -48.99
N LEU A 6 12.43 -15.62 -48.49
CA LEU A 6 11.89 -14.71 -47.45
C LEU A 6 11.89 -15.28 -46.01
N ASP A 7 12.23 -16.55 -45.82
CA ASP A 7 12.33 -17.15 -44.47
C ASP A 7 13.75 -17.08 -43.89
N GLY A 8 14.65 -16.34 -44.55
CA GLY A 8 16.08 -16.51 -44.38
C GLY A 8 16.81 -15.64 -43.37
N GLN A 9 16.31 -14.46 -42.96
CA GLN A 9 17.05 -13.55 -42.05
C GLN A 9 16.11 -12.52 -41.41
N ALA A 10 15.52 -12.86 -40.26
CA ALA A 10 15.07 -11.86 -39.29
C ALA A 10 15.61 -12.23 -37.90
N SER A 11 16.89 -12.60 -37.85
CA SER A 11 17.65 -12.53 -36.60
C SER A 11 18.05 -11.08 -36.43
N ASP A 12 17.43 -10.40 -35.49
CA ASP A 12 17.82 -9.05 -35.08
C ASP A 12 19.35 -8.96 -34.93
N PRO A 13 20.00 -7.85 -35.35
CA PRO A 13 21.44 -7.71 -35.18
C PRO A 13 21.80 -7.92 -33.70
N PRO A 14 22.87 -8.68 -33.39
CA PRO A 14 23.26 -8.93 -32.02
C PRO A 14 23.50 -7.58 -31.33
N SER A 15 22.82 -7.37 -30.20
CA SER A 15 22.86 -6.10 -29.49
C SER A 15 24.32 -5.72 -29.16
N PRO A 16 24.78 -4.50 -29.45
CA PRO A 16 26.19 -4.09 -29.28
C PRO A 16 26.76 -4.23 -27.86
N LEU A 17 25.91 -4.51 -26.87
CA LEU A 17 26.24 -4.60 -25.44
C LEU A 17 25.87 -5.96 -24.81
N GLY A 18 25.44 -6.95 -25.61
CA GLY A 18 25.05 -8.26 -25.07
C GLY A 18 23.88 -8.21 -24.08
N LEU A 19 23.07 -7.15 -24.10
CA LEU A 19 21.93 -6.98 -23.20
C LEU A 19 20.73 -7.73 -23.76
N ASP A 20 20.53 -8.94 -23.23
CA ASP A 20 19.23 -9.62 -23.18
C ASP A 20 18.13 -8.63 -22.72
N PRO A 21 17.09 -8.35 -23.53
CA PRO A 21 16.07 -7.37 -23.17
C PRO A 21 14.98 -7.87 -22.21
N LYS A 22 14.98 -9.14 -21.78
CA LYS A 22 13.87 -9.72 -21.00
C LYS A 22 14.34 -10.83 -20.06
N THR A 23 15.07 -10.45 -19.03
CA THR A 23 15.12 -11.26 -17.81
C THR A 23 13.82 -11.04 -17.03
N PRO A 24 12.92 -12.04 -16.93
CA PRO A 24 11.71 -11.89 -16.13
C PRO A 24 12.15 -11.76 -14.68
N THR A 25 12.14 -10.53 -14.18
CA THR A 25 12.45 -10.23 -12.78
C THR A 25 11.37 -10.90 -11.95
N LYS A 26 11.69 -12.04 -11.34
CA LYS A 26 10.78 -12.78 -10.48
C LYS A 26 10.36 -11.83 -9.35
N LYS A 27 9.16 -11.26 -9.43
CA LYS A 27 8.58 -10.44 -8.36
C LYS A 27 8.50 -11.32 -7.12
N GLY A 28 9.42 -11.08 -6.19
CA GLY A 28 9.42 -11.77 -4.92
C GLY A 28 8.26 -11.22 -4.11
N PHE A 29 7.13 -11.93 -4.07
CA PHE A 29 5.99 -11.60 -3.20
C PHE A 29 6.45 -11.29 -1.76
N GLY A 30 7.45 -12.02 -1.26
CA GLY A 30 8.05 -11.77 0.06
C GLY A 30 8.72 -10.40 0.20
N LYS A 31 9.34 -9.87 -0.87
CA LYS A 31 9.93 -8.53 -0.86
C LYS A 31 8.86 -7.45 -0.80
N GLU A 32 7.84 -7.58 -1.65
CA GLU A 32 6.71 -6.64 -1.72
C GLU A 32 5.93 -6.62 -0.40
N PHE A 33 5.66 -7.80 0.17
CA PHE A 33 5.05 -7.95 1.48
C PHE A 33 5.91 -7.33 2.59
N LEU A 34 7.22 -7.61 2.61
CA LEU A 34 8.11 -7.07 3.63
C LEU A 34 8.20 -5.55 3.57
N THR A 35 8.27 -4.96 2.37
CA THR A 35 8.24 -3.50 2.21
C THR A 35 6.94 -2.92 2.73
N ALA A 36 5.79 -3.45 2.31
CA ALA A 36 4.49 -2.97 2.79
C ALA A 36 4.35 -3.12 4.31
N PHE A 37 4.75 -4.27 4.86
CA PHE A 37 4.71 -4.55 6.30
C PHE A 37 5.58 -3.56 7.07
N VAL A 38 6.84 -3.38 6.69
CA VAL A 38 7.75 -2.46 7.40
C VAL A 38 7.27 -1.02 7.30
N THR A 39 6.81 -0.58 6.12
CA THR A 39 6.29 0.79 5.93
C THR A 39 5.06 1.04 6.81
N VAL A 40 4.09 0.14 6.80
CA VAL A 40 2.87 0.28 7.62
C VAL A 40 3.20 0.14 9.09
N PHE A 41 4.04 -0.83 9.47
CA PHE A 41 4.45 -1.03 10.86
C PHE A 41 5.08 0.24 11.42
N LEU A 42 6.06 0.82 10.74
CA LEU A 42 6.71 2.06 11.18
C LEU A 42 5.75 3.26 11.19
N ALA A 43 4.81 3.35 10.25
CA ALA A 43 3.82 4.41 10.22
C ALA A 43 2.82 4.33 11.39
N GLU A 44 2.52 3.12 11.85
CA GLU A 44 1.54 2.85 12.91
C GLU A 44 2.17 2.77 14.32
N LEU A 45 3.51 2.73 14.43
CA LEU A 45 4.20 2.63 15.73
C LEU A 45 3.84 3.81 16.65
N GLY A 46 3.30 3.50 17.82
CA GLY A 46 2.94 4.51 18.81
C GLY A 46 1.62 5.22 18.54
N ASP A 47 0.78 4.69 17.64
CA ASP A 47 -0.57 5.21 17.45
C ASP A 47 -1.43 5.06 18.73
N LYS A 48 -2.42 5.95 18.88
CA LYS A 48 -3.40 5.94 19.97
C LYS A 48 -4.12 4.60 20.07
N THR A 49 -4.35 3.91 18.96
CA THR A 49 -4.97 2.57 18.94
C THR A 49 -4.11 1.54 19.67
N GLN A 50 -2.78 1.65 19.61
CA GLN A 50 -1.87 0.75 20.33
C GLN A 50 -1.95 0.96 21.84
N ILE A 51 -1.98 2.22 22.29
CA ILE A 51 -2.13 2.55 23.72
C ILE A 51 -3.49 2.07 24.24
N SER A 52 -4.57 2.26 23.47
CA SER A 52 -5.90 1.76 23.82
C SER A 52 -5.94 0.24 23.92
N THR A 53 -5.31 -0.47 22.97
CA THR A 53 -5.23 -1.94 22.97
C THR A 53 -4.42 -2.45 24.17
N LEU A 54 -3.31 -1.79 24.50
CA LEU A 54 -2.49 -2.10 25.68
C LEU A 54 -3.28 -1.90 26.97
N LEU A 55 -4.02 -0.79 27.09
CA LEU A 55 -4.86 -0.51 28.27
C LEU A 55 -5.97 -1.55 28.42
N MET A 56 -6.70 -1.86 27.34
CA MET A 56 -7.71 -2.91 27.34
C MET A 56 -7.11 -4.26 27.75
N THR A 57 -5.90 -4.56 27.27
CA THR A 57 -5.19 -5.80 27.61
C THR A 57 -4.83 -5.84 29.09
N ALA A 58 -4.40 -4.71 29.66
CA ALA A 58 -4.09 -4.59 31.07
C ALA A 58 -5.35 -4.73 31.96
N GLU A 59 -6.50 -4.21 31.54
CA GLU A 59 -7.75 -4.26 32.33
C GLU A 59 -8.47 -5.62 32.25
N SER A 60 -8.51 -6.25 31.07
CA SER A 60 -9.34 -7.44 30.82
C SER A 60 -8.72 -8.75 31.32
N GLY A 61 -7.41 -8.77 31.61
CA GLY A 61 -6.69 -9.98 32.03
C GLY A 61 -6.64 -11.10 30.98
N SER A 62 -7.14 -10.85 29.76
CA SER A 62 -7.26 -11.84 28.67
C SER A 62 -6.56 -11.36 27.38
N PRO A 63 -5.20 -11.37 27.36
CA PRO A 63 -4.42 -10.75 26.28
C PRO A 63 -4.67 -11.34 24.89
N TRP A 64 -4.92 -12.65 24.82
CA TRP A 64 -5.16 -13.33 23.53
C TRP A 64 -6.47 -12.92 22.86
N LEU A 65 -7.54 -12.72 23.64
CA LEU A 65 -8.84 -12.32 23.09
C LEU A 65 -8.77 -10.90 22.51
N ILE A 66 -8.08 -10.00 23.21
CA ILE A 66 -7.90 -8.62 22.76
C ILE A 66 -6.99 -8.55 21.55
N PHE A 67 -5.90 -9.32 21.55
CA PHE A 67 -5.02 -9.42 20.39
C PHE A 67 -5.79 -9.85 19.12
N ILE A 68 -6.59 -10.92 19.21
CA ILE A 68 -7.37 -11.41 18.08
C ILE A 68 -8.41 -10.37 17.65
N GLY A 69 -9.10 -9.73 18.60
CA GLY A 69 -10.08 -8.68 18.32
C GLY A 69 -9.46 -7.48 17.62
N ALA A 70 -8.34 -6.96 18.13
CA ALA A 70 -7.62 -5.83 17.54
C ALA A 70 -7.05 -6.19 16.15
N ALA A 71 -6.46 -7.38 16.00
CA ALA A 71 -5.96 -7.86 14.71
C ALA A 71 -7.08 -7.99 13.68
N ALA A 72 -8.23 -8.55 14.07
CA ALA A 72 -9.41 -8.67 13.19
C ALA A 72 -9.97 -7.29 12.81
N ALA A 73 -10.04 -6.36 13.76
CA ALA A 73 -10.49 -4.99 13.51
C ALA A 73 -9.56 -4.27 12.52
N LEU A 74 -8.24 -4.41 12.68
CA LEU A 74 -7.24 -3.84 11.77
C LEU A 74 -7.37 -4.45 10.37
N MET A 75 -7.40 -5.79 10.26
CA MET A 75 -7.55 -6.47 8.97
C MET A 75 -8.84 -6.07 8.25
N THR A 76 -9.95 -5.96 8.98
CA THR A 76 -11.25 -5.57 8.43
C THR A 76 -11.22 -4.12 7.94
N THR A 77 -10.68 -3.21 8.75
CA THR A 77 -10.54 -1.79 8.39
C THR A 77 -9.65 -1.60 7.17
N SER A 78 -8.49 -2.27 7.13
CA SER A 78 -7.59 -2.24 5.97
C SER A 78 -8.25 -2.81 4.73
N LEU A 79 -8.98 -3.92 4.84
CA LEU A 79 -9.69 -4.54 3.72
C LEU A 79 -10.75 -3.59 3.15
N VAL A 80 -11.58 -2.98 4.01
CA VAL A 80 -12.57 -1.99 3.60
C VAL A 80 -11.89 -0.79 2.94
N GLY A 81 -10.82 -0.28 3.53
CA GLY A 81 -10.04 0.84 2.97
C GLY A 81 -9.51 0.54 1.57
N VAL A 82 -8.95 -0.65 1.35
CA VAL A 82 -8.46 -1.07 0.02
C VAL A 82 -9.62 -1.24 -0.97
N LEU A 83 -10.74 -1.85 -0.58
CA LEU A 83 -11.90 -2.04 -1.46
C LEU A 83 -12.50 -0.69 -1.90
N VAL A 84 -12.74 0.19 -0.95
CA VAL A 84 -13.28 1.54 -1.19
C VAL A 84 -12.27 2.37 -2.00
N GLY A 85 -11.00 2.34 -1.62
CA GLY A 85 -9.93 3.07 -2.33
C GLY A 85 -9.78 2.62 -3.78
N ARG A 86 -9.83 1.31 -4.05
CA ARG A 86 -9.81 0.77 -5.42
C ARG A 86 -11.04 1.19 -6.22
N TRP A 87 -12.23 1.13 -5.61
CA TRP A 87 -13.46 1.56 -6.26
C TRP A 87 -13.43 3.06 -6.61
N LEU A 88 -12.91 3.88 -5.70
CA LEU A 88 -12.80 5.32 -5.90
C LEU A 88 -11.78 5.67 -6.99
N ALA A 89 -10.62 4.98 -6.99
CA ALA A 89 -9.57 5.15 -8.01
C ALA A 89 -10.01 4.73 -9.42
N GLN A 90 -11.04 3.88 -9.55
CA GLN A 90 -11.61 3.52 -10.85
C GLN A 90 -12.60 4.56 -11.38
N LYS A 91 -13.21 5.37 -10.50
CA LYS A 91 -14.22 6.37 -10.87
C LYS A 91 -13.69 7.79 -10.98
N LEU A 92 -12.64 8.12 -10.25
CA LEU A 92 -12.07 9.47 -10.18
C LEU A 92 -10.70 9.53 -10.84
N SER A 93 -10.37 10.69 -11.43
CA SER A 93 -9.01 10.94 -11.91
C SER A 93 -8.04 11.03 -10.74
N VAL A 94 -6.79 10.62 -10.97
CA VAL A 94 -5.72 10.64 -9.96
C VAL A 94 -5.48 12.05 -9.42
N GLU A 95 -5.66 13.07 -10.25
CA GLU A 95 -5.51 14.47 -9.87
C GLU A 95 -6.53 14.91 -8.82
N ILE A 96 -7.82 14.56 -9.01
CA ILE A 96 -8.88 14.83 -8.03
C ILE A 96 -8.57 14.11 -6.72
N LEU A 97 -8.11 12.86 -6.78
CA LEU A 97 -7.81 12.06 -5.60
C LEU A 97 -6.65 12.65 -4.78
N ASN A 98 -5.59 13.10 -5.46
CA ASN A 98 -4.43 13.73 -4.83
C ASN A 98 -4.81 15.08 -4.17
N THR A 99 -5.53 15.94 -4.90
CA THR A 99 -5.98 17.22 -4.35
C THR A 99 -6.94 17.04 -3.18
N ALA A 100 -7.88 16.09 -3.28
CA ALA A 100 -8.83 15.80 -2.20
C ALA A 100 -8.12 15.28 -0.94
N THR A 101 -7.16 14.36 -1.10
CA THR A 101 -6.37 13.84 0.03
C THR A 101 -5.59 14.96 0.72
N GLY A 102 -4.87 15.79 -0.05
CA GLY A 102 -4.14 16.94 0.50
C GLY A 102 -5.07 17.95 1.20
N ALA A 103 -6.21 18.26 0.59
CA ALA A 103 -7.20 19.18 1.18
C ALA A 103 -7.79 18.62 2.49
N SER A 104 -8.13 17.33 2.54
CA SER A 104 -8.63 16.68 3.76
C SER A 104 -7.60 16.69 4.89
N LEU A 105 -6.31 16.44 4.57
CA LEU A 105 -5.24 16.49 5.55
C LEU A 105 -5.02 17.90 6.09
N LEU A 106 -5.03 18.93 5.22
CA LEU A 106 -4.93 20.32 5.64
C LEU A 106 -6.13 20.73 6.52
N LEU A 107 -7.33 20.31 6.14
CA LEU A 107 -8.54 20.59 6.91
C LEU A 107 -8.45 19.98 8.31
N ILE A 108 -8.09 18.69 8.41
CA ILE A 108 -7.93 18.02 9.71
C ILE A 108 -6.83 18.71 10.54
N SER A 109 -5.71 19.08 9.91
CA SER A 109 -4.60 19.77 10.57
C SER A 109 -5.04 21.12 11.17
N VAL A 110 -5.77 21.94 10.40
CA VAL A 110 -6.30 23.22 10.88
C VAL A 110 -7.32 23.03 12.00
N LEU A 111 -8.21 22.03 11.88
CA LEU A 111 -9.19 21.73 12.93
C LEU A 111 -8.50 21.30 14.23
N LEU A 112 -7.50 20.44 14.15
CA LEU A 112 -6.72 20.01 15.32
C LEU A 112 -5.94 21.16 15.94
N LEU A 113 -5.37 22.06 15.13
CA LEU A 113 -4.66 23.23 15.63
C LEU A 113 -5.61 24.21 16.32
N TRP A 114 -6.80 24.41 15.77
CA TRP A 114 -7.82 25.26 16.37
C TRP A 114 -8.27 24.73 17.72
N ASP A 115 -8.54 23.42 17.80
CA ASP A 115 -8.91 22.73 19.04
C ASP A 115 -7.80 22.87 20.08
N ALA A 116 -6.54 22.63 19.69
CA ALA A 116 -5.38 22.78 20.56
C ALA A 116 -5.15 24.22 21.06
N LEU A 117 -5.59 25.25 20.34
CA LEU A 117 -5.47 26.65 20.75
C LEU A 117 -6.64 27.14 21.62
N HIS A 118 -7.79 26.46 21.58
CA HIS A 118 -8.98 26.77 22.38
C HIS A 118 -9.14 25.88 23.63
N LEU A 119 -8.19 24.96 23.85
CA LEU A 119 -7.97 24.19 25.07
C LEU A 119 -7.21 25.01 26.12
#